data_AF-A0AAD2FF28-F1
#
_entry.id   AF-A0AAD2FF28-F1
#
_cell.length_a   1.000
_cell.length_b   1.000
_cell.length_c   1.000
_cell.angle_alpha   90.00
_cell.angle_beta   90.00
_cell.angle_gamma   90.00
#
_symmetry.space_group_name_H-M   'P 1'
#
loop_
_entity.id
_entity.type
_entity.pdbx_description
1 polymer ?
#
loop_
_entity_poly.entity_id
_entity_poly.type
_entity_poly.pdbx_seq_one_letter_code
_entity_poly.pdbx_strand_id
1 'polypeptide(L)'
;MTIQPIIIQNNVTVTYLQRRDFERAIASSALALRYHADFQTVQHGLFLSASSSSGSSCAPDCLDQSMLLSKQYGNSVNDSSSTCTTPPLFVYSHGIILPPNTLATDNNSMTMVSAILTFNSALAYQLYALQHCKCKSSHTFLLLQSKRLYELAFGVHSGAHHNLLFEFAVVNNIAVIDRCIGNEAMSTQTFENLMSVLMLMVDQGCDSRLRQLQGFLRNVVPPYNLMKIAAAA
;
A
#
# COMPACT_ATOMS: atom_id res chain seq x y z
N MET A 1 -9.85 23.77 10.95
CA MET A 1 -9.07 22.60 11.41
C MET A 1 -7.95 22.37 10.41
N THR A 2 -6.72 22.08 10.84
CA THR A 2 -5.57 21.86 9.93
C THR A 2 -5.39 20.35 9.66
N ILE A 3 -4.81 19.99 8.51
CA ILE A 3 -4.49 18.58 8.17
C ILE A 3 -3.27 18.03 8.94
N GLN A 4 -2.50 18.92 9.59
CA GLN A 4 -1.25 18.56 10.28
C GLN A 4 -1.37 17.42 11.30
N PRO A 5 -2.41 17.33 12.15
CA PRO A 5 -2.57 16.19 13.06
C PRO A 5 -2.66 14.85 12.33
N ILE A 6 -3.28 14.80 11.15
CA ILE A 6 -3.42 13.60 10.32
C ILE A 6 -2.04 13.18 9.78
N ILE A 7 -1.29 14.13 9.23
CA ILE A 7 0.06 13.90 8.68
C ILE A 7 1.02 13.39 9.76
N ILE A 8 1.06 14.08 10.90
CA ILE A 8 1.91 13.72 12.04
C ILE A 8 1.57 12.31 12.52
N GLN A 9 0.28 12.01 12.73
CA GLN A 9 -0.14 10.72 13.24
C GLN A 9 0.11 9.58 12.24
N ASN A 10 -0.05 9.82 10.93
CA ASN A 10 0.33 8.86 9.91
C ASN A 10 1.83 8.54 9.96
N ASN A 11 2.68 9.57 10.07
CA ASN A 11 4.12 9.37 10.05
C ASN A 11 4.63 8.68 11.35
N VAL A 12 3.93 8.87 12.48
CA VAL A 12 4.11 8.06 13.69
C VAL A 12 3.77 6.59 13.43
N THR A 13 2.66 6.31 12.71
CA THR A 13 2.29 4.95 12.29
C THR A 13 3.40 4.30 11.45
N VAL A 14 3.94 5.02 10.46
CA VAL A 14 5.06 4.52 9.64
C VAL A 14 6.30 4.24 10.48
N THR A 15 6.59 5.07 11.48
CA THR A 15 7.70 4.84 12.42
C THR A 15 7.53 3.53 13.20
N TYR A 16 6.30 3.23 13.65
CA TYR A 16 6.01 1.94 14.31
C TYR A 16 6.14 0.75 13.36
N LEU A 17 5.68 0.88 12.11
CA LEU A 17 5.87 -0.14 11.07
C LEU A 17 7.35 -0.45 10.83
N GLN A 18 8.19 0.58 10.70
CA GLN A 18 9.64 0.44 10.50
C GLN A 18 10.33 -0.26 11.68
N ARG A 19 9.84 -0.02 12.91
CA ARG A 19 10.36 -0.65 14.14
C ARG A 19 9.81 -2.06 14.38
N ARG A 20 8.97 -2.59 13.48
CA ARG A 20 8.21 -3.84 13.65
C ARG A 20 7.35 -3.86 14.94
N ASP A 21 6.93 -2.70 15.43
CA ASP A 21 6.00 -2.56 16.56
C ASP A 21 4.57 -2.49 16.02
N PHE A 22 4.08 -3.62 15.50
CA PHE A 22 2.84 -3.64 14.74
C PHE A 22 1.59 -3.40 15.59
N GLU A 23 1.62 -3.72 16.88
CA GLU A 23 0.52 -3.42 17.80
C GLU A 23 0.32 -1.91 17.93
N ARG A 24 1.41 -1.16 18.18
CA ARG A 24 1.35 0.30 18.21
C ARG A 24 1.06 0.90 16.84
N ALA A 25 1.51 0.28 15.76
CA ALA A 25 1.17 0.69 14.41
C ALA A 25 -0.35 0.63 14.17
N ILE A 26 -1.04 -0.45 14.58
CA ILE A 26 -2.50 -0.58 14.46
C ILE A 26 -3.22 0.50 15.28
N ALA A 27 -2.82 0.71 16.53
CA ALA A 27 -3.45 1.73 17.39
C ALA A 27 -3.24 3.15 16.81
N SER A 28 -2.04 3.42 16.32
CA SER A 28 -1.67 4.69 15.70
C SER A 28 -2.40 4.94 14.37
N SER A 29 -2.56 3.91 13.52
CA SER A 29 -3.26 4.05 12.24
C SER A 29 -4.75 4.32 12.45
N ALA A 30 -5.38 3.65 13.43
CA ALA A 30 -6.76 3.89 13.81
C ALA A 30 -6.97 5.33 14.29
N LEU A 31 -6.03 5.88 15.07
CA LEU A 31 -6.08 7.28 15.50
C LEU A 31 -5.95 8.26 14.32
N ALA A 32 -5.07 7.97 13.36
CA ALA A 32 -4.93 8.80 12.15
C ALA A 32 -6.22 8.81 11.30
N LEU A 33 -6.86 7.65 11.12
CA LEU A 33 -8.14 7.53 10.43
C LEU A 33 -9.26 8.29 11.16
N ARG A 34 -9.26 8.27 12.50
CA ARG A 34 -10.23 9.06 13.28
C ARG A 34 -10.04 10.55 13.06
N TYR A 35 -8.81 11.06 13.12
CA TYR A 35 -8.53 12.47 12.81
C TYR A 35 -8.97 12.86 11.40
N HIS A 36 -8.81 11.96 10.43
CA HIS A 36 -9.28 12.17 9.08
C HIS A 36 -10.82 12.23 8.99
N ALA A 37 -11.53 11.31 9.64
CA ALA A 37 -13.00 11.32 9.68
C ALA A 37 -13.55 12.59 10.36
N ASP A 38 -12.96 13.00 11.49
CA ASP A 38 -13.32 14.24 12.19
C ASP A 38 -13.10 15.46 11.27
N PHE A 39 -11.98 15.50 10.56
CA PHE A 39 -11.66 16.57 9.61
C PHE A 39 -12.66 16.62 8.45
N GLN A 40 -13.02 15.48 7.84
CA GLN A 40 -14.01 15.42 6.76
C GLN A 40 -15.39 15.89 7.22
N THR A 41 -15.79 15.53 8.44
CA THR A 41 -17.08 15.94 9.01
C THR A 41 -17.17 17.46 9.15
N VAL A 42 -16.08 18.10 9.60
CA VAL A 42 -16.00 19.57 9.72
C VAL A 42 -16.01 20.24 8.33
N GLN A 43 -15.30 19.68 7.34
CA GLN A 43 -15.27 20.24 5.98
C GLN A 43 -16.63 20.18 5.28
N HIS A 44 -17.32 19.04 5.37
CA HIS A 44 -18.67 18.89 4.78
C HIS A 44 -19.68 19.88 5.36
N GLY A 45 -19.56 20.22 6.65
CA GLY A 45 -20.42 21.24 7.29
C GLY A 45 -20.19 22.67 6.77
N LEU A 46 -19.00 22.97 6.23
CA LEU A 46 -18.63 24.30 5.73
C LEU A 46 -18.89 24.48 4.23
N PHE A 47 -18.87 23.39 3.44
CA PHE A 47 -18.88 23.44 1.98
C PHE A 47 -20.27 23.51 1.31
N LEU A 48 -21.37 23.49 2.08
CA LEU A 48 -22.73 23.67 1.54
C LEU A 48 -23.02 25.08 0.98
N SER A 49 -22.02 25.96 0.90
CA SER A 49 -22.23 27.40 0.61
C SER A 49 -21.46 27.97 -0.60
N ALA A 50 -20.61 27.21 -1.31
CA ALA A 50 -19.89 27.77 -2.45
C ALA A 50 -19.47 26.72 -3.49
N SER A 51 -20.15 26.70 -4.64
CA SER A 51 -19.73 26.00 -5.85
C SER A 51 -18.87 26.92 -6.70
N SER A 52 -17.56 26.67 -6.73
CA SER A 52 -16.66 27.30 -7.69
C SER A 52 -15.85 26.23 -8.42
N SER A 53 -15.98 26.22 -9.73
CA SER A 53 -15.23 25.37 -10.66
C SER A 53 -13.82 25.94 -10.83
N SER A 54 -12.82 25.23 -10.32
CA SER A 54 -11.41 25.56 -10.54
C SER A 54 -10.80 24.63 -11.59
N GLY A 55 -10.10 25.22 -12.55
CA GLY A 55 -9.44 24.55 -13.66
C GLY A 55 -8.29 23.67 -13.20
N SER A 56 -8.22 22.47 -13.78
CA SER A 56 -7.22 21.45 -13.54
C SER A 56 -5.84 21.90 -14.05
N SER A 57 -4.97 22.24 -13.10
CA SER A 57 -3.52 22.31 -13.33
C SER A 57 -2.94 20.96 -12.90
N CYS A 58 -2.25 20.25 -13.80
CA CYS A 58 -1.61 18.96 -13.53
C CYS A 58 -0.71 19.05 -12.28
N ALA A 59 -1.15 18.43 -11.18
CA ALA A 59 -0.44 18.47 -9.92
C ALA A 59 0.73 17.46 -9.88
N PRO A 60 1.87 17.83 -9.28
CA PRO A 60 3.08 17.02 -9.16
C PRO A 60 3.04 15.94 -8.04
N ASP A 61 1.90 15.75 -7.38
CA ASP A 61 1.79 14.87 -6.21
C ASP A 61 1.14 13.53 -6.59
N CYS A 62 1.94 12.61 -7.16
CA CYS A 62 1.52 11.21 -7.32
C CYS A 62 1.85 10.39 -6.06
N LEU A 63 0.94 9.49 -5.69
CA LEU A 63 1.07 8.60 -4.54
C LEU A 63 2.34 7.72 -4.66
N ASP A 64 2.70 7.31 -5.88
CA ASP A 64 3.94 6.59 -6.18
C ASP A 64 5.19 7.34 -5.69
N GLN A 65 5.22 8.68 -5.79
CA GLN A 65 6.35 9.48 -5.28
C GLN A 65 6.50 9.35 -3.77
N SER A 66 5.38 9.36 -3.03
CA SER A 66 5.37 9.15 -1.58
C SER A 66 5.87 7.74 -1.20
N MET A 67 5.60 6.74 -2.03
CA MET A 67 6.12 5.37 -1.84
C MET A 67 7.61 5.25 -2.17
N LEU A 68 8.11 6.01 -3.14
CA LEU A 68 9.54 6.01 -3.47
C LEU A 68 10.38 6.67 -2.38
N LEU A 69 9.87 7.75 -1.77
CA LEU A 69 10.50 8.39 -0.62
C LEU A 69 10.62 7.45 0.59
N SER A 70 9.66 6.57 0.82
CA SER A 70 9.72 5.64 1.96
C SER A 70 10.74 4.50 1.76
N LYS A 71 11.03 4.09 0.51
CA LYS A 71 12.06 3.08 0.21
C LYS A 71 13.48 3.53 0.55
N GLN A 72 13.78 4.83 0.47
CA GLN A 72 15.13 5.35 0.78
C GLN A 72 15.53 5.16 2.25
N TYR A 73 14.55 4.93 3.13
CA TYR A 73 14.77 4.74 4.57
C TYR A 73 14.86 3.26 5.01
N GLY A 74 14.68 2.30 4.09
CA GLY A 74 14.52 0.87 4.40
C GLY A 74 15.62 -0.03 3.84
N ASN A 75 16.89 0.24 4.12
CA ASN A 75 17.96 -0.75 3.87
C ASN A 75 18.06 -1.70 5.07
N SER A 76 17.41 -2.88 5.05
CA SER A 76 17.88 -4.00 5.89
C SER A 76 17.28 -5.39 5.59
N VAL A 77 18.22 -6.31 5.33
CA VAL A 77 18.37 -7.68 5.85
C VAL A 77 17.32 -8.75 5.50
N ASN A 78 17.79 -9.71 4.71
CA ASN A 78 17.18 -11.02 4.49
C ASN A 78 17.18 -11.84 5.79
N ASP A 79 16.02 -11.97 6.42
CA ASP A 79 15.80 -12.96 7.49
C ASP A 79 15.76 -14.36 6.87
N SER A 80 16.78 -15.16 7.20
CA SER A 80 17.01 -16.49 6.66
C SER A 80 16.64 -17.53 7.71
N SER A 81 15.36 -17.87 7.87
CA SER A 81 14.99 -19.12 8.55
C SER A 81 13.54 -19.56 8.27
N SER A 82 13.34 -20.46 7.31
CA SER A 82 12.37 -21.57 7.46
C SER A 82 12.59 -22.60 6.37
N THR A 83 12.59 -23.88 6.76
CA THR A 83 12.87 -25.06 5.92
C THR A 83 11.65 -25.51 5.10
N CYS A 84 10.82 -24.57 4.64
CA CYS A 84 9.68 -24.87 3.77
C CYS A 84 10.11 -24.71 2.31
N THR A 85 9.91 -25.74 1.49
CA THR A 85 10.39 -25.86 0.10
C THR A 85 9.77 -24.87 -0.89
N THR A 86 8.93 -23.94 -0.43
CA THR A 86 8.38 -22.86 -1.25
C THR A 86 9.01 -21.52 -0.84
N PRO A 87 9.53 -20.73 -1.78
CA PRO A 87 10.14 -19.45 -1.46
C PRO A 87 9.12 -18.53 -0.77
N PRO A 88 9.52 -17.77 0.26
CA PRO A 88 8.61 -16.89 0.97
C PRO A 88 8.04 -15.85 0.01
N LEU A 89 6.72 -15.67 0.05
CA LEU A 89 6.03 -14.67 -0.74
C LEU A 89 6.51 -13.27 -0.36
N PHE A 90 6.78 -12.44 -1.35
CA PHE A 90 7.10 -11.04 -1.19
C PHE A 90 5.87 -10.25 -0.74
N VAL A 91 5.94 -9.64 0.43
CA VAL A 91 4.95 -8.66 0.92
C VAL A 91 5.58 -7.28 0.81
N TYR A 92 4.85 -6.33 0.23
CA TYR A 92 5.27 -4.94 0.32
C TYR A 92 5.06 -4.46 1.76
N SER A 93 6.16 -4.20 2.46
CA SER A 93 6.21 -3.98 3.90
C SER A 93 6.51 -2.54 4.34
N HIS A 94 6.52 -1.59 3.39
CA HIS A 94 6.95 -0.21 3.68
C HIS A 94 5.74 0.71 3.81
N GLY A 95 5.58 1.36 4.97
CA GLY A 95 4.56 2.39 5.14
C GLY A 95 4.79 3.58 4.21
N ILE A 96 3.71 4.26 3.83
CA ILE A 96 3.74 5.45 2.98
C ILE A 96 3.72 6.71 3.86
N ILE A 97 4.74 7.54 3.72
CA ILE A 97 4.87 8.79 4.48
C ILE A 97 4.02 9.87 3.81
N LEU A 98 3.31 10.66 4.61
CA LEU A 98 2.67 11.88 4.13
C LEU A 98 3.67 13.04 4.22
N PRO A 99 3.98 13.73 3.11
CA PRO A 99 4.85 14.90 3.14
C PRO A 99 4.32 16.00 4.07
N PRO A 100 5.19 16.72 4.81
CA PRO A 100 4.76 17.76 5.75
C PRO A 100 4.05 18.94 5.08
N ASN A 101 4.31 19.14 3.79
CA ASN A 101 3.72 20.15 2.92
C ASN A 101 2.47 19.66 2.18
N THR A 102 1.90 18.50 2.51
CA THR A 102 0.66 18.01 1.90
C THR A 102 -0.46 19.02 2.15
N LEU A 103 -0.93 19.66 1.08
CA LEU A 103 -2.01 20.64 1.15
C LEU A 103 -3.36 19.95 1.07
N ALA A 104 -4.26 20.35 1.96
CA ALA A 104 -5.62 19.86 2.08
C ALA A 104 -6.62 20.67 1.24
N THR A 105 -6.19 21.17 0.09
CA THR A 105 -6.90 22.24 -0.63
C THR A 105 -7.88 21.72 -1.66
N ASP A 106 -7.70 20.49 -2.15
CA ASP A 106 -8.58 19.90 -3.15
C ASP A 106 -9.04 18.48 -2.76
N ASN A 107 -10.09 18.01 -3.44
CA ASN A 107 -10.67 16.70 -3.21
C ASN A 107 -9.67 15.58 -3.56
N ASN A 108 -8.79 15.80 -4.55
CA ASN A 108 -7.80 14.79 -4.97
C ASN A 108 -6.74 14.54 -3.88
N SER A 109 -6.24 15.59 -3.23
CA SER A 109 -5.29 15.44 -2.11
C SER A 109 -5.94 14.72 -0.93
N MET A 110 -7.23 14.98 -0.66
CA MET A 110 -7.98 14.26 0.38
C MET A 110 -8.16 12.78 0.05
N THR A 111 -8.48 12.46 -1.20
CA THR A 111 -8.56 11.08 -1.69
C THR A 111 -7.23 10.35 -1.52
N MET A 112 -6.12 11.00 -1.90
CA MET A 112 -4.77 10.44 -1.71
C MET A 112 -4.45 10.20 -0.22
N VAL A 113 -4.72 11.19 0.64
CA VAL A 113 -4.50 11.08 2.08
C VAL A 113 -5.32 9.91 2.65
N SER A 114 -6.60 9.82 2.29
CA SER A 114 -7.48 8.71 2.69
C SER A 114 -6.89 7.37 2.26
N ALA A 115 -6.48 7.23 0.99
CA ALA A 115 -5.87 6.01 0.46
C ALA A 115 -4.59 5.62 1.21
N ILE A 116 -3.71 6.58 1.52
CA ILE A 116 -2.46 6.35 2.27
C ILE A 116 -2.76 5.89 3.70
N LEU A 117 -3.68 6.54 4.40
CA LEU A 117 -4.05 6.17 5.77
C LEU A 117 -4.65 4.76 5.82
N THR A 118 -5.56 4.46 4.90
CA THR A 118 -6.19 3.15 4.80
C THR A 118 -5.16 2.07 4.46
N PHE A 119 -4.25 2.35 3.51
CA PHE A 119 -3.15 1.45 3.16
C PHE A 119 -2.24 1.14 4.35
N ASN A 120 -1.76 2.16 5.07
CA ASN A 120 -0.89 1.97 6.22
C ASN A 120 -1.57 1.18 7.34
N SER A 121 -2.89 1.38 7.52
CA SER A 121 -3.69 0.57 8.45
C SER A 121 -3.78 -0.88 7.99
N ALA A 122 -4.09 -1.13 6.72
CA ALA A 122 -4.13 -2.47 6.14
C ALA A 122 -2.80 -3.21 6.35
N LEU A 123 -1.70 -2.50 6.10
CA LEU A 123 -0.34 -3.02 6.25
C LEU A 123 -0.02 -3.39 7.69
N ALA A 124 -0.39 -2.54 8.67
CA ALA A 124 -0.18 -2.83 10.09
C ALA A 124 -0.89 -4.12 10.52
N TYR A 125 -2.15 -4.31 10.10
CA TYR A 125 -2.90 -5.55 10.36
C TYR A 125 -2.26 -6.78 9.72
N GLN A 126 -1.83 -6.69 8.45
CA GLN A 126 -1.19 -7.80 7.75
C GLN A 126 0.11 -8.22 8.45
N LEU A 127 1.00 -7.27 8.72
CA LEU A 127 2.30 -7.56 9.31
C LEU A 127 2.16 -8.07 10.75
N TYR A 128 1.22 -7.53 11.54
CA TYR A 128 0.90 -8.07 12.86
C TYR A 128 0.43 -9.52 12.77
N ALA A 129 -0.48 -9.83 11.85
CA ALA A 129 -0.99 -11.19 11.67
C ALA A 129 0.14 -12.17 11.31
N LEU A 130 1.00 -11.80 10.35
CA LEU A 130 2.10 -12.64 9.89
C LEU A 130 3.17 -12.91 10.97
N GLN A 131 3.39 -11.98 11.92
CA GLN A 131 4.45 -12.12 12.92
C GLN A 131 3.95 -12.64 14.29
N HIS A 132 2.73 -12.29 14.72
CA HIS A 132 2.30 -12.46 16.12
C HIS A 132 1.16 -13.45 16.33
N CYS A 133 0.44 -13.89 15.28
CA CYS A 133 -0.71 -14.78 15.48
C CYS A 133 -0.31 -16.26 15.53
N LYS A 134 -0.36 -16.84 16.74
CA LYS A 134 -0.23 -18.30 16.94
C LYS A 134 -1.54 -19.06 16.71
N CYS A 135 -2.67 -18.37 16.86
CA CYS A 135 -4.01 -18.97 16.71
C CYS A 135 -4.55 -18.74 15.30
N LYS A 136 -4.98 -19.82 14.63
CA LYS A 136 -5.49 -19.79 13.26
C LYS A 136 -6.71 -18.86 13.10
N SER A 137 -7.62 -18.81 14.06
CA SER A 137 -8.84 -17.99 13.96
C SER A 137 -8.55 -16.48 14.03
N SER A 138 -7.74 -16.02 15.00
CA SER A 138 -7.31 -14.62 15.08
C SER A 138 -6.45 -14.22 13.89
N HIS A 139 -5.57 -15.11 13.42
CA HIS A 139 -4.77 -14.89 12.23
C HIS A 139 -5.64 -14.59 11.01
N THR A 140 -6.60 -15.48 10.70
CA THR A 140 -7.52 -15.30 9.56
C THR A 140 -8.36 -14.04 9.70
N PHE A 141 -8.85 -13.72 10.89
CA PHE A 141 -9.64 -12.50 11.13
C PHE A 141 -8.86 -11.22 10.80
N LEU A 142 -7.61 -11.09 11.27
CA LEU A 142 -6.80 -9.91 11.02
C LEU A 142 -6.39 -9.79 9.54
N LEU A 143 -6.10 -10.92 8.88
CA LEU A 143 -5.85 -10.93 7.44
C LEU A 143 -7.06 -10.49 6.63
N LEU A 144 -8.27 -10.94 6.99
CA LEU A 144 -9.51 -10.48 6.34
C LEU A 144 -9.78 -8.99 6.58
N GLN A 145 -9.49 -8.46 7.78
CA GLN A 145 -9.57 -7.03 8.02
C GLN A 145 -8.58 -6.25 7.15
N SER A 146 -7.33 -6.71 7.08
CA SER A 146 -6.30 -6.12 6.21
C SER A 146 -6.75 -6.10 4.74
N LYS A 147 -7.27 -7.22 4.22
CA LYS A 147 -7.77 -7.32 2.85
C LYS A 147 -8.87 -6.28 2.56
N ARG A 148 -9.87 -6.15 3.45
CA ARG A 148 -10.95 -5.16 3.29
C ARG A 148 -10.42 -3.72 3.25
N LEU A 149 -9.42 -3.42 4.08
CA LEU A 149 -8.79 -2.09 4.07
C LEU A 149 -8.01 -1.85 2.77
N TYR A 150 -7.30 -2.85 2.26
CA TYR A 150 -6.64 -2.74 0.95
C TYR A 150 -7.64 -2.52 -0.20
N GLU A 151 -8.75 -3.26 -0.21
CA GLU A 151 -9.84 -3.07 -1.19
C GLU A 151 -10.43 -1.66 -1.11
N LEU A 152 -10.62 -1.14 0.11
CA LEU A 152 -11.08 0.24 0.33
C LEU A 152 -10.06 1.27 -0.18
N ALA A 153 -8.77 1.09 0.15
CA ALA A 153 -7.70 1.97 -0.30
C ALA A 153 -7.59 2.02 -1.84
N PHE A 154 -7.77 0.87 -2.49
CA PHE A 154 -7.81 0.75 -3.96
C PHE A 154 -9.01 1.48 -4.55
N GLY A 155 -10.21 1.25 -4.00
CA GLY A 155 -11.46 1.84 -4.50
C GLY A 155 -11.51 3.37 -4.36
N VAL A 156 -10.97 3.91 -3.26
CA VAL A 156 -10.88 5.37 -3.04
C VAL A 156 -10.01 6.02 -4.11
N HIS A 157 -8.96 5.36 -4.57
CA HIS A 157 -7.93 5.95 -5.44
C HIS A 157 -8.13 5.71 -6.95
N SER A 158 -9.20 5.02 -7.37
CA SER A 158 -9.41 4.54 -8.75
C SER A 158 -9.71 5.64 -9.80
N GLY A 159 -9.38 6.91 -9.54
CA GLY A 159 -10.03 8.05 -10.18
C GLY A 159 -9.27 8.86 -11.24
N ALA A 160 -7.93 9.01 -11.22
CA ALA A 160 -7.35 10.02 -12.14
C ALA A 160 -5.86 9.96 -12.51
N HIS A 161 -4.97 9.21 -11.85
CA HIS A 161 -3.54 9.27 -12.19
C HIS A 161 -2.83 7.93 -12.00
N HIS A 162 -1.88 7.61 -12.89
CA HIS A 162 -1.09 6.37 -12.91
C HIS A 162 -0.27 6.19 -11.61
N ASN A 163 -0.87 5.61 -10.57
CA ASN A 163 -0.19 5.26 -9.31
C ASN A 163 0.07 3.76 -9.28
N LEU A 164 0.84 3.35 -10.28
CA LEU A 164 1.08 1.97 -10.60
C LEU A 164 1.78 1.24 -9.46
N LEU A 165 2.76 1.87 -8.80
CA LEU A 165 3.48 1.26 -7.69
C LEU A 165 2.54 0.96 -6.51
N PHE A 166 1.61 1.86 -6.24
CA PHE A 166 0.58 1.67 -5.23
C PHE A 166 -0.39 0.55 -5.56
N GLU A 167 -0.93 0.56 -6.77
CA GLU A 167 -1.84 -0.47 -7.24
C GLU A 167 -1.18 -1.85 -7.17
N PHE A 168 0.07 -1.96 -7.63
CA PHE A 168 0.86 -3.19 -7.51
C PHE A 168 1.06 -3.61 -6.06
N ALA A 169 1.40 -2.68 -5.16
CA ALA A 169 1.58 -3.01 -3.75
C ALA A 169 0.30 -3.54 -3.10
N VAL A 170 -0.83 -2.88 -3.36
CA VAL A 170 -2.14 -3.27 -2.84
C VAL A 170 -2.55 -4.64 -3.38
N VAL A 171 -2.54 -4.82 -4.71
CA VAL A 171 -2.99 -6.05 -5.36
C VAL A 171 -2.07 -7.22 -5.00
N ASN A 172 -0.75 -7.00 -4.94
CA ASN A 172 0.21 -8.01 -4.47
C ASN A 172 -0.09 -8.45 -3.04
N ASN A 173 -0.30 -7.49 -2.13
CA ASN A 173 -0.54 -7.79 -0.73
C ASN A 173 -1.89 -8.51 -0.53
N ILE A 174 -2.93 -8.17 -1.30
CA ILE A 174 -4.19 -8.92 -1.35
C ILE A 174 -3.96 -10.37 -1.80
N ALA A 175 -3.20 -10.58 -2.89
CA ALA A 175 -2.90 -11.91 -3.40
C ALA A 175 -2.15 -12.77 -2.36
N VAL A 176 -1.23 -12.17 -1.61
CA VAL A 176 -0.55 -12.86 -0.50
C VAL A 176 -1.54 -13.22 0.62
N ILE A 177 -2.44 -12.30 0.99
CA ILE A 177 -3.47 -12.56 2.00
C ILE A 177 -4.37 -13.73 1.56
N ASP A 178 -4.88 -13.71 0.32
CA ASP A 178 -5.71 -14.80 -0.21
C ASP A 178 -5.01 -16.15 -0.10
N ARG A 179 -3.71 -16.21 -0.42
CA ARG A 179 -2.93 -17.43 -0.23
C ARG A 179 -2.82 -17.84 1.24
N CYS A 180 -2.53 -16.89 2.14
CA CYS A 180 -2.39 -17.15 3.57
C CYS A 180 -3.69 -17.65 4.23
N ILE A 181 -4.85 -17.29 3.71
CA ILE A 181 -6.15 -17.78 4.20
C ILE A 181 -6.65 -19.04 3.47
N GLY A 182 -5.86 -19.60 2.56
CA GLY A 182 -6.17 -20.84 1.81
C GLY A 182 -6.98 -20.63 0.53
N ASN A 183 -7.13 -19.40 0.06
CA ASN A 183 -7.82 -19.06 -1.17
C ASN A 183 -6.84 -19.04 -2.36
N GLU A 184 -6.27 -20.21 -2.67
CA GLU A 184 -5.20 -20.34 -3.67
C GLU A 184 -5.63 -19.94 -5.08
N ALA A 185 -6.87 -20.22 -5.46
CA ALA A 185 -7.41 -19.87 -6.79
C ALA A 185 -7.41 -18.35 -7.01
N MET A 186 -7.96 -17.58 -6.06
CA MET A 186 -7.98 -16.11 -6.16
C MET A 186 -6.57 -15.51 -6.10
N SER A 187 -5.70 -16.05 -5.25
CA SER A 187 -4.31 -15.63 -5.18
C SER A 187 -3.59 -15.82 -6.52
N THR A 188 -3.73 -17.01 -7.12
CA THR A 188 -3.12 -17.37 -8.41
C THR A 188 -3.62 -16.44 -9.52
N GLN A 189 -4.94 -16.29 -9.64
CA GLN A 189 -5.54 -15.39 -10.62
C GLN A 189 -5.03 -13.95 -10.45
N THR A 190 -4.89 -13.48 -9.21
CA THR A 190 -4.41 -12.12 -8.93
C THR A 190 -2.94 -11.96 -9.34
N PHE A 191 -2.08 -12.95 -9.06
CA PHE A 191 -0.70 -12.92 -9.52
C PHE A 191 -0.59 -12.99 -11.06
N GLU A 192 -1.39 -13.81 -11.73
CA GLU A 192 -1.44 -13.87 -13.20
C GLU A 192 -1.86 -12.53 -13.82
N ASN A 193 -2.82 -11.83 -13.20
CA ASN A 193 -3.20 -10.48 -13.63
C ASN A 193 -2.04 -9.49 -13.47
N LEU A 194 -1.33 -9.51 -12.33
CA LEU A 194 -0.13 -8.69 -12.13
C LEU A 194 0.96 -9.02 -13.16
N MET A 195 1.15 -10.30 -13.52
CA MET A 195 2.08 -10.70 -14.58
C MET A 195 1.71 -10.06 -15.91
N SER A 196 0.44 -10.12 -16.27
CA SER A 196 -0.05 -9.61 -17.55
C SER A 196 0.19 -8.12 -17.69
N VAL A 197 -0.01 -7.35 -16.60
CA VAL A 197 0.30 -5.91 -16.57
C VAL A 197 1.81 -5.67 -16.70
N LEU A 198 2.65 -6.46 -16.02
CA LEU A 198 4.11 -6.34 -16.14
C LEU A 198 4.60 -6.63 -17.56
N MET A 199 4.09 -7.69 -18.19
CA MET A 199 4.43 -8.04 -19.58
C MET A 199 4.05 -6.91 -20.54
N LEU A 200 2.85 -6.34 -20.39
CA LEU A 200 2.42 -5.19 -21.20
C LEU A 200 3.36 -3.98 -21.02
N MET A 201 3.84 -3.73 -19.81
CA MET A 201 4.81 -2.65 -19.56
C MET A 201 6.16 -2.90 -20.19
N VAL A 202 6.63 -4.15 -20.21
CA VAL A 202 7.88 -4.54 -20.90
C VAL A 202 7.71 -4.28 -22.40
N ASP A 203 6.60 -4.70 -23.00
CA ASP A 203 6.32 -4.49 -24.42
C ASP A 203 6.23 -3.00 -24.81
N GLN A 204 5.82 -2.14 -23.85
CA GLN A 204 5.77 -0.69 -24.02
C GLN A 204 7.11 0.03 -23.74
N GLY A 205 8.18 -0.69 -23.37
CA GLY A 205 9.49 -0.11 -23.07
C GLY A 205 9.52 0.73 -21.77
N CYS A 206 8.68 0.40 -20.78
CA CYS A 206 8.57 1.13 -19.51
C CYS A 206 9.65 0.75 -18.48
N ASP A 207 10.92 0.62 -18.89
CA ASP A 207 12.01 0.04 -18.09
C ASP A 207 12.30 0.76 -16.77
N SER A 208 12.12 2.08 -16.74
CA SER A 208 12.33 2.89 -15.53
C SER A 208 11.30 2.57 -14.44
N ARG A 209 10.05 2.28 -14.81
CA ARG A 209 8.97 1.91 -13.89
C ARG A 209 9.12 0.45 -13.43
N LEU A 210 9.53 -0.45 -14.34
CA LEU A 210 9.76 -1.86 -14.02
C LEU A 210 10.80 -2.06 -12.91
N ARG A 211 11.86 -1.24 -12.88
CA ARG A 211 12.85 -1.27 -11.79
C ARG A 211 12.23 -1.09 -10.40
N GLN A 212 11.19 -0.27 -10.29
CA GLN A 212 10.50 -0.03 -9.01
C GLN A 212 9.64 -1.22 -8.58
N LEU A 213 9.28 -2.10 -9.52
CA LEU A 213 8.39 -3.25 -9.34
C LEU A 213 9.13 -4.58 -9.15
N GLN A 214 10.47 -4.61 -9.19
CA GLN A 214 11.26 -5.85 -9.11
C GLN A 214 10.94 -6.73 -7.91
N GLY A 215 10.54 -6.15 -6.76
CA GLY A 215 10.13 -6.92 -5.59
C GLY A 215 8.90 -7.80 -5.85
N PHE A 216 7.92 -7.28 -6.60
CA PHE A 216 6.67 -7.99 -6.91
C PHE A 216 6.89 -9.17 -7.85
N LEU A 217 7.92 -9.12 -8.70
CA LEU A 217 8.28 -10.23 -9.60
C LEU A 217 8.56 -11.53 -8.85
N ARG A 218 8.98 -11.48 -7.58
CA ARG A 218 9.24 -12.68 -6.77
C ARG A 218 8.00 -13.55 -6.56
N ASN A 219 6.80 -12.96 -6.57
CA ASN A 219 5.55 -13.71 -6.39
C ASN A 219 4.96 -14.23 -7.69
N VAL A 220 5.36 -13.63 -8.81
CA VAL A 220 4.69 -13.79 -10.09
C VAL A 220 5.55 -14.61 -11.05
N VAL A 221 6.86 -14.42 -11.00
CA VAL A 221 7.82 -15.13 -11.85
C VAL A 221 8.33 -16.37 -11.10
N PRO A 222 8.15 -17.58 -11.65
CA PRO A 222 8.78 -18.77 -11.10
C PRO A 222 10.31 -18.60 -11.02
N PRO A 223 10.99 -19.18 -10.01
CA PRO A 223 12.43 -18.97 -9.79
C PRO A 223 13.31 -19.21 -11.03
N TYR A 224 12.93 -20.14 -11.90
CA TYR A 224 13.67 -20.48 -13.11
C TYR A 224 13.54 -19.46 -14.26
N ASN A 225 12.53 -18.59 -14.24
CA ASN A 225 12.32 -17.55 -15.25
C ASN A 225 12.93 -16.20 -14.85
N LEU A 226 13.17 -15.96 -13.55
CA LEU A 226 13.80 -14.73 -13.05
C LEU A 226 15.21 -14.51 -13.63
N MET A 227 15.98 -15.59 -13.85
CA MET A 227 17.32 -15.51 -14.43
C MET A 227 17.31 -15.07 -15.90
N LYS A 228 16.25 -15.36 -16.67
CA LYS A 228 16.13 -14.94 -18.07
C LYS A 228 15.76 -13.47 -18.18
N ILE A 229 14.88 -12.99 -17.30
CA ILE A 229 14.44 -11.59 -17.28
C ILE A 229 15.58 -10.68 -16.80
N ALA A 230 16.32 -11.07 -15.76
CA ALA A 230 17.45 -10.29 -15.25
C ALA A 230 18.65 -10.22 -16.22
N ALA A 231 18.76 -11.16 -17.17
CA ALA A 231 19.81 -11.15 -18.19
C ALA A 231 19.45 -10.31 -19.43
N ALA A 232 18.19 -9.88 -19.55
CA ALA A 232 17.68 -9.09 -20.67
C ALA A 232 17.49 -7.60 -20.35
N ALA A 233 17.64 -7.20 -19.08
CA ALA A 233 17.56 -5.82 -18.58
C ALA A 233 18.94 -5.30 -18.19
#